data_AF-F8EZA8-F1
#
_entry.id   AF-F8EZA8-F1
#
_cell.length_a   1.000
_cell.length_b   1.000
_cell.length_c   1.000
_cell.angle_alpha   90.00
_cell.angle_beta   90.00
_cell.angle_gamma   90.00
#
_symmetry.space_group_name_H-M   'P 1'
#
loop_
_entity.id
_entity.type
_entity.pdbx_description
1 polymer ?
#
loop_
_entity_poly.entity_id
_entity_poly.type
_entity_poly.pdbx_seq_one_letter_code
_entity_poly.pdbx_strand_id
1 'polypeptide(L)'
;MNRKIHLITMFCLLFLGAAGLFAQATALLTVEASEGPAQVILNGKLMGIANPKYVGRVSPGTYDLLVRKTGLPEFRQKITIPAGGLTVRAQLGAAQVLPAPQPVKQLFTLSISANAPNAQVSVNGAPMGNAPINVSVETGIYRVQISAPGYEPYDANVSVNNNTNLAATLKQQAGKLTISANVIGAEVYLNNIKAGVIPFTTELPFGSYNLKITAPGYQDYVAGIVVSGPQNIIINLVPLMATVRLNISDRFFGKQHKNPMGLIDFYVDNIKQKDFTVSVVPGTHNFKLEFGVIALETTLVVEAGKTYTLEPNFVLTVK
;
A
#
# COMPACT_ATOMS: atom_id res chain seq x y z
N MET A 1 19.08 -94.87 17.54
CA MET A 1 18.62 -93.50 17.87
C MET A 1 19.14 -92.55 16.79
N ASN A 2 18.24 -91.77 16.20
CA ASN A 2 18.25 -91.36 14.79
C ASN A 2 19.11 -90.13 14.44
N ARG A 3 19.80 -90.22 13.29
CA ARG A 3 20.37 -89.09 12.53
C ARG A 3 19.27 -88.40 11.70
N LYS A 4 19.29 -87.08 11.59
CA LYS A 4 18.51 -86.31 10.60
C LYS A 4 19.39 -85.30 9.85
N ILE A 5 19.16 -85.28 8.54
CA ILE A 5 19.72 -84.44 7.47
C ILE A 5 18.76 -83.27 7.21
N HIS A 6 19.25 -82.06 6.93
CA HIS A 6 18.59 -80.97 6.17
C HIS A 6 19.69 -79.99 5.68
N LEU A 7 19.55 -79.11 4.67
CA LEU A 7 19.17 -79.14 3.26
C LEU A 7 19.28 -77.65 2.78
N ILE A 8 19.92 -77.37 1.62
CA ILE A 8 19.72 -76.18 0.72
C ILE A 8 20.24 -74.80 1.25
N THR A 9 20.88 -73.84 0.54
CA THR A 9 20.98 -73.45 -0.90
C THR A 9 22.23 -72.58 -1.16
N MET A 10 22.65 -72.51 -2.42
CA MET A 10 23.72 -71.71 -3.02
C MET A 10 23.21 -70.36 -3.55
N PHE A 11 23.94 -69.24 -3.38
CA PHE A 11 23.69 -67.97 -4.08
C PHE A 11 25.02 -67.39 -4.61
N CYS A 12 25.10 -67.21 -5.93
CA CYS A 12 26.27 -66.71 -6.67
C CYS A 12 25.97 -65.27 -7.12
N LEU A 13 26.82 -64.31 -6.77
CA LEU A 13 26.70 -62.90 -7.13
C LEU A 13 27.59 -62.59 -8.35
N LEU A 14 26.98 -62.15 -9.46
CA LEU A 14 27.67 -61.82 -10.70
C LEU A 14 27.46 -60.33 -11.03
N PHE A 15 28.58 -59.60 -11.11
CA PHE A 15 28.67 -58.21 -11.57
C PHE A 15 28.45 -58.14 -13.09
N LEU A 16 27.51 -57.30 -13.56
CA LEU A 16 27.39 -56.92 -14.97
C LEU A 16 27.41 -55.38 -15.08
N GLY A 17 28.45 -54.83 -15.71
CA GLY A 17 28.54 -53.43 -16.08
C GLY A 17 27.63 -53.12 -17.28
N ALA A 18 26.69 -52.19 -17.10
CA ALA A 18 25.83 -51.70 -18.16
C ALA A 18 26.54 -50.54 -18.90
N ALA A 19 27.05 -50.81 -20.10
CA ALA A 19 27.34 -49.78 -21.07
C ALA A 19 26.00 -49.29 -21.65
N GLY A 20 25.56 -48.09 -21.27
CA GLY A 20 24.40 -47.45 -21.87
C GLY A 20 24.66 -47.11 -23.33
N LEU A 21 24.02 -47.82 -24.26
CA LEU A 21 23.86 -47.34 -25.63
C LEU A 21 22.93 -46.13 -25.60
N PHE A 22 23.48 -44.93 -25.77
CA PHE A 22 22.68 -43.74 -26.08
C PHE A 22 22.12 -43.89 -27.50
N ALA A 23 20.83 -44.24 -27.62
CA ALA A 23 20.12 -44.10 -28.88
C ALA A 23 20.00 -42.59 -29.19
N GLN A 24 20.84 -42.08 -30.10
CA GLN A 24 20.70 -40.70 -30.59
C GLN A 24 19.34 -40.61 -31.31
N ALA A 25 18.42 -39.82 -30.77
CA ALA A 25 17.14 -39.56 -31.40
C ALA A 25 17.39 -38.97 -32.79
N THR A 26 16.98 -39.67 -33.84
CA THR A 26 17.07 -39.19 -35.23
C THR A 26 15.73 -38.67 -35.71
N ALA A 27 15.71 -37.49 -36.33
CA ALA A 27 14.55 -36.90 -36.99
C ALA A 27 14.68 -36.99 -38.52
N LEU A 28 13.56 -36.93 -39.24
CA LEU A 28 13.55 -36.94 -40.70
C LEU A 28 13.78 -35.54 -41.26
N LEU A 29 14.81 -35.36 -42.08
CA LEU A 29 15.00 -34.18 -42.92
C LEU A 29 14.57 -34.51 -44.34
N THR A 30 13.57 -33.79 -44.84
CA THR A 30 13.16 -33.81 -46.24
C THR A 30 13.61 -32.53 -46.91
N VAL A 31 14.33 -32.62 -48.03
CA VAL A 31 14.71 -31.47 -48.86
C VAL A 31 14.10 -31.64 -50.24
N GLU A 32 13.23 -30.72 -50.62
CA GLU A 32 12.62 -30.63 -51.94
C GLU A 32 13.34 -29.53 -52.72
N ALA A 33 14.15 -29.89 -53.71
CA ALA A 33 14.83 -28.93 -54.58
C ALA A 33 13.90 -28.55 -55.74
N SER A 34 13.79 -27.25 -56.04
CA SER A 34 13.04 -26.78 -57.21
C SER A 34 13.63 -27.27 -58.53
N GLU A 35 14.93 -27.58 -58.54
CA GLU A 35 15.66 -28.13 -59.68
C GLU A 35 16.59 -29.27 -59.25
N GLY A 36 16.40 -30.47 -59.79
CA GLY A 36 17.31 -31.62 -59.62
C GLY A 36 18.22 -31.85 -60.85
N PRO A 37 19.27 -32.68 -60.72
CA PRO A 37 19.85 -33.20 -59.48
C PRO A 37 20.63 -32.11 -58.72
N ALA A 38 20.33 -31.92 -57.42
CA ALA A 38 21.00 -30.93 -56.57
C ALA A 38 21.67 -31.58 -55.35
N GLN A 39 22.88 -31.14 -55.00
CA GLN A 39 23.59 -31.59 -53.80
C GLN A 39 22.96 -30.97 -52.55
N VAL A 40 22.64 -31.81 -51.56
CA VAL A 40 22.18 -31.41 -50.23
C VAL A 40 23.34 -31.54 -49.25
N ILE A 41 23.77 -30.43 -48.68
CA ILE A 41 24.93 -30.32 -47.79
C ILE A 41 24.44 -29.74 -46.46
N LEU A 42 24.81 -30.37 -45.35
CA LEU A 42 24.40 -29.96 -44.00
C LEU A 42 25.65 -29.77 -43.14
N ASN A 43 25.86 -28.56 -42.59
CA ASN A 43 27.09 -28.18 -41.86
C ASN A 43 28.38 -28.53 -42.63
N GLY A 44 28.37 -28.38 -43.96
CA GLY A 44 29.50 -28.72 -44.83
C GLY A 44 29.62 -30.20 -45.21
N LYS A 45 28.82 -31.11 -44.62
CA LYS A 45 28.80 -32.53 -44.99
C LYS A 45 27.80 -32.79 -46.12
N LEU A 46 28.24 -33.42 -47.21
CA LEU A 46 27.34 -33.88 -48.28
C LEU A 46 26.45 -35.01 -47.74
N MET A 47 25.14 -34.76 -47.73
CA MET A 47 24.12 -35.69 -47.25
C MET A 47 23.57 -36.57 -48.39
N GLY A 48 23.43 -36.00 -49.60
CA GLY A 48 22.97 -36.73 -50.78
C GLY A 48 22.59 -35.83 -51.95
N ILE A 49 21.89 -36.39 -52.92
CA ILE A 49 21.38 -35.69 -54.11
C ILE A 49 19.85 -35.65 -54.05
N ALA A 50 19.25 -34.47 -54.14
CA ALA A 50 17.81 -34.27 -54.29
C ALA A 50 17.43 -34.26 -55.78
N ASN A 51 16.55 -35.18 -56.20
CA ASN A 51 16.01 -35.22 -57.56
C ASN A 51 14.56 -35.75 -57.62
N PRO A 52 13.54 -34.90 -57.43
CA PRO A 52 13.59 -33.56 -56.85
C PRO A 52 13.66 -33.59 -55.31
N LYS A 53 13.52 -34.77 -54.69
CA LYS A 53 13.44 -34.94 -53.23
C LYS A 53 14.64 -35.72 -52.70
N TYR A 54 15.16 -35.27 -51.56
CA TYR A 54 16.08 -36.00 -50.70
C TYR A 54 15.42 -36.24 -49.34
N VAL A 55 15.61 -37.43 -48.76
CA VAL A 55 15.14 -37.77 -47.41
C VAL A 55 16.29 -38.42 -46.65
N GLY A 56 16.63 -37.88 -45.48
CA GLY A 56 17.68 -38.41 -44.61
C GLY A 56 17.32 -38.32 -43.13
N ARG A 57 17.97 -39.13 -42.30
CA ARG A 57 17.84 -39.07 -40.84
C ARG A 57 18.98 -38.26 -40.24
N VAL A 58 18.63 -37.26 -39.44
CA VAL A 58 19.57 -36.33 -38.81
C VAL A 58 19.12 -36.07 -37.37
N SER A 59 20.06 -35.95 -36.42
CA SER A 59 19.72 -35.57 -35.04
C SER A 59 19.02 -34.21 -34.99
N PRO A 60 18.02 -34.00 -34.11
CA PRO A 60 17.45 -32.68 -33.90
C PRO A 60 18.51 -31.64 -33.53
N GLY A 61 18.35 -30.41 -34.03
CA GLY A 61 19.33 -29.35 -33.81
C GLY A 61 19.29 -28.27 -34.89
N THR A 62 20.15 -27.26 -34.73
CA THR A 62 20.31 -26.18 -35.71
C THR A 62 21.46 -26.50 -36.66
N TYR A 63 21.21 -26.36 -37.96
CA TYR A 63 22.14 -26.69 -39.03
C TYR A 63 22.18 -25.59 -40.09
N ASP A 64 23.35 -25.39 -40.68
CA ASP A 64 23.50 -24.62 -41.92
C ASP A 64 23.25 -25.57 -43.10
N LEU A 65 22.10 -25.39 -43.75
CA LEU A 65 21.72 -26.12 -44.96
C LEU A 65 22.21 -25.37 -46.19
N LEU A 66 22.92 -26.09 -47.05
CA LEU A 66 23.36 -25.65 -48.37
C LEU A 66 22.80 -26.63 -49.41
N VAL A 67 22.00 -26.12 -50.35
CA VAL A 67 21.55 -26.89 -51.51
C VAL A 67 22.14 -26.23 -52.75
N ARG A 68 22.85 -26.99 -53.59
CA ARG A 68 23.51 -26.44 -54.79
C ARG A 68 23.39 -27.34 -56.01
N LYS A 69 23.31 -26.74 -57.19
CA LYS A 69 23.36 -27.40 -58.50
C LYS A 69 24.33 -26.60 -59.37
N THR A 70 25.19 -27.29 -60.10
CA THR A 70 26.17 -26.65 -60.99
C THR A 70 25.45 -25.74 -61.99
N GLY A 71 25.88 -24.47 -62.07
CA GLY A 71 25.29 -23.48 -62.96
C GLY A 71 24.11 -22.67 -62.39
N LEU A 72 23.69 -22.92 -61.13
CA LEU A 72 22.66 -22.12 -60.45
C LEU A 72 23.19 -21.49 -59.15
N PRO A 73 22.66 -20.31 -58.75
CA PRO A 73 22.82 -19.78 -57.40
C PRO A 73 22.45 -20.82 -56.32
N GLU A 74 23.30 -20.92 -55.30
CA GLU A 74 23.09 -21.83 -54.18
C GLU A 74 22.00 -21.34 -53.21
N PHE A 75 21.23 -22.27 -52.65
CA PHE A 75 20.29 -21.99 -51.58
C PHE A 75 20.97 -22.22 -50.24
N ARG A 76 21.08 -21.18 -49.41
CA ARG A 76 21.65 -21.25 -48.07
C ARG A 76 20.64 -20.79 -47.03
N GLN A 77 20.42 -21.60 -46.00
CA GLN A 77 19.53 -21.26 -44.90
C GLN A 77 19.99 -21.95 -43.61
N LYS A 78 19.94 -21.21 -42.49
CA LYS A 78 20.06 -21.81 -41.16
C LYS A 78 18.71 -22.41 -40.77
N ILE A 79 18.65 -23.72 -40.57
CA ILE A 79 17.43 -24.48 -40.27
C ILE A 79 17.50 -25.10 -38.87
N THR A 80 16.37 -25.24 -38.20
CA THR A 80 16.27 -25.98 -36.93
C THR A 80 15.38 -27.20 -37.16
N ILE A 81 15.95 -28.40 -37.03
CA ILE A 81 15.26 -29.68 -37.23
C ILE A 81 14.68 -30.12 -35.87
N PRO A 82 13.35 -30.16 -35.70
CA PRO A 82 12.73 -30.66 -34.49
C PRO A 82 12.69 -32.20 -34.47
N ALA A 83 12.37 -32.81 -33.33
CA ALA A 83 12.26 -34.27 -33.19
C ALA A 83 11.24 -34.91 -34.15
N GLY A 84 10.21 -34.17 -34.57
CA GLY A 84 9.20 -34.60 -35.54
C GLY A 84 9.63 -34.56 -37.01
N GLY A 85 10.85 -34.09 -37.30
CA GLY A 85 11.35 -33.89 -38.67
C GLY A 85 11.03 -32.52 -39.26
N LEU A 86 11.67 -32.22 -40.39
CA LEU A 86 11.55 -30.94 -41.10
C LEU A 86 11.50 -31.17 -42.62
N THR A 87 10.62 -30.46 -43.31
CA THR A 87 10.62 -30.36 -44.77
C THR A 87 11.07 -28.97 -45.19
N VAL A 88 12.14 -28.89 -45.99
CA VAL A 88 12.66 -27.63 -46.55
C VAL A 88 12.46 -27.65 -48.06
N ARG A 89 11.84 -26.60 -48.60
CA ARG A 89 11.74 -26.36 -50.04
C ARG A 89 12.86 -25.42 -50.46
N ALA A 90 13.88 -25.98 -51.08
CA ALA A 90 15.05 -25.24 -51.55
C ALA A 90 14.82 -24.76 -52.99
N GLN A 91 14.53 -23.47 -53.14
CA GLN A 91 14.39 -22.85 -54.45
C GLN A 91 15.78 -22.44 -54.96
N LEU A 92 16.30 -23.20 -55.93
CA LEU A 92 17.53 -22.91 -56.65
C LEU A 92 17.24 -21.94 -57.80
N GLY A 93 18.14 -21.01 -58.09
CA GLY A 93 17.99 -20.07 -59.21
C GLY A 93 17.31 -18.74 -58.89
N ALA A 94 16.65 -18.59 -57.74
CA ALA A 94 16.12 -17.30 -57.29
C ALA A 94 17.18 -16.54 -56.51
N ALA A 95 17.54 -15.32 -56.94
CA ALA A 95 18.36 -14.42 -56.14
C ALA A 95 17.65 -14.15 -54.80
N GLN A 96 18.32 -14.44 -53.68
CA GLN A 96 17.79 -14.09 -52.37
C GLN A 96 17.77 -12.56 -52.24
N VAL A 97 16.58 -11.97 -52.14
CA VAL A 97 16.43 -10.55 -51.79
C VAL A 97 16.75 -10.42 -50.31
N LEU A 98 17.91 -9.85 -49.97
CA LEU A 98 18.22 -9.48 -48.59
C LEU A 98 17.20 -8.42 -48.12
N PRO A 99 16.62 -8.56 -46.91
CA PRO A 99 15.83 -7.47 -46.34
C PRO A 99 16.70 -6.21 -46.26
N ALA A 100 16.18 -5.07 -46.71
CA ALA A 100 16.88 -3.80 -46.59
C ALA A 100 17.21 -3.53 -45.10
N PRO A 101 18.40 -2.98 -44.78
CA PRO A 101 18.72 -2.56 -43.41
C PRO A 101 17.64 -1.62 -42.89
N GLN A 102 16.97 -1.99 -41.78
CA GLN A 102 16.03 -1.07 -41.14
C GLN A 102 16.80 0.07 -40.48
N PRO A 103 16.36 1.33 -40.63
CA PRO A 103 16.99 2.45 -39.95
C PRO A 103 16.90 2.25 -38.44
N VAL A 104 18.05 2.25 -37.77
CA VAL A 104 18.12 2.20 -36.31
C VAL A 104 17.63 3.54 -35.79
N LYS A 105 16.45 3.57 -35.18
CA LYS A 105 15.95 4.77 -34.55
C LYS A 105 16.78 5.08 -33.30
N GLN A 106 17.39 6.26 -33.27
CA GLN A 106 18.15 6.73 -32.10
C GLN A 106 17.18 7.09 -30.96
N LEU A 107 17.36 6.44 -29.82
CA LEU A 107 16.62 6.72 -28.59
C LEU A 107 17.45 7.62 -27.68
N PHE A 108 16.77 8.55 -27.01
CA PHE A 108 17.32 9.43 -25.99
C PHE A 108 16.60 9.20 -24.65
N THR A 109 17.29 9.49 -23.56
CA THR A 109 16.70 9.42 -22.22
C THR A 109 16.10 10.76 -21.84
N LEU A 110 14.80 10.78 -21.58
CA LEU A 110 14.10 11.87 -20.92
C LEU A 110 14.02 11.56 -19.42
N SER A 111 14.80 12.27 -18.62
CA SER A 111 14.80 12.17 -17.16
C SER A 111 13.80 13.16 -16.58
N ILE A 112 12.79 12.69 -15.86
CA ILE A 112 11.72 13.54 -15.30
C ILE A 112 11.79 13.46 -13.79
N SER A 113 11.87 14.61 -13.15
CA SER A 113 11.85 14.77 -11.69
C SER A 113 10.79 15.78 -11.27
N ALA A 114 10.26 15.63 -10.07
CA ALA A 114 9.26 16.53 -9.50
C ALA A 114 9.56 16.77 -8.02
N ASN A 115 9.24 17.96 -7.52
CA ASN A 115 9.34 18.30 -6.09
C ASN A 115 8.24 17.63 -5.25
N ALA A 116 7.10 17.28 -5.84
CA ALA A 116 5.94 16.73 -5.14
C ALA A 116 6.09 15.20 -4.90
N PRO A 117 5.76 14.70 -3.70
CA PRO A 117 5.81 13.27 -3.42
C PRO A 117 4.74 12.50 -4.21
N ASN A 118 5.08 11.28 -4.63
CA ASN A 118 4.18 10.39 -5.38
C ASN A 118 3.63 11.00 -6.69
N ALA A 119 4.33 11.97 -7.28
CA ALA A 119 3.92 12.61 -8.52
C ALA A 119 3.84 11.59 -9.67
N GLN A 120 2.68 11.49 -10.30
CA GLN A 120 2.40 10.60 -11.43
C GLN A 120 2.72 11.34 -12.72
N VAL A 121 3.47 10.68 -13.60
CA VAL A 121 3.95 11.24 -14.87
C VAL A 121 3.23 10.55 -16.02
N SER A 122 2.73 11.35 -16.96
CA SER A 122 2.29 10.87 -18.27
C SER A 122 3.01 11.62 -19.39
N VAL A 123 3.28 10.90 -20.48
CA VAL A 123 3.93 11.43 -21.68
C VAL A 123 3.01 11.16 -22.87
N ASN A 124 2.57 12.22 -23.56
CA ASN A 124 1.56 12.17 -24.62
C ASN A 124 0.27 11.44 -24.20
N GLY A 125 -0.13 11.59 -22.93
CA GLY A 125 -1.30 10.94 -22.35
C GLY A 125 -1.08 9.48 -21.90
N ALA A 126 0.06 8.87 -22.21
CA ALA A 126 0.39 7.52 -21.72
C ALA A 126 1.02 7.60 -20.31
N PRO A 127 0.51 6.85 -19.31
CA PRO A 127 1.07 6.83 -17.97
C PRO A 127 2.43 6.15 -17.95
N MET A 128 3.44 6.80 -17.37
CA MET A 128 4.82 6.28 -17.29
C MET A 128 5.14 5.74 -15.89
N GLY A 129 4.47 6.23 -14.84
CA GLY A 129 4.72 5.84 -13.45
C GLY A 129 4.94 7.06 -12.54
N ASN A 130 5.65 6.88 -11.43
CA ASN A 130 5.93 7.96 -10.49
C ASN A 130 7.31 8.60 -10.74
N ALA A 131 7.41 9.91 -10.56
CA ALA A 131 8.69 10.62 -10.57
C ALA A 131 9.51 10.30 -9.29
N PRO A 132 10.85 10.25 -9.35
CA PRO A 132 11.68 10.42 -10.55
C PRO A 132 11.65 9.21 -11.49
N ILE A 133 11.61 9.45 -12.81
CA ILE A 133 11.56 8.40 -13.84
C ILE A 133 12.38 8.76 -15.07
N ASN A 134 12.96 7.73 -15.70
CA ASN A 134 13.65 7.84 -16.98
C ASN A 134 12.84 7.15 -18.07
N VAL A 135 12.54 7.87 -19.16
CA VAL A 135 11.77 7.36 -20.30
C VAL A 135 12.65 7.40 -21.54
N SER A 136 12.76 6.28 -22.26
CA SER A 136 13.46 6.23 -23.55
C SER A 136 12.52 6.63 -24.67
N VAL A 137 12.85 7.72 -25.37
CA VAL A 137 12.02 8.32 -26.42
C VAL A 137 12.85 8.62 -27.67
N GLU A 138 12.20 8.69 -28.82
CA GLU A 138 12.83 9.16 -30.06
C GLU A 138 13.03 10.69 -30.00
N THR A 139 13.68 11.27 -31.01
CA THR A 139 13.68 12.73 -31.15
C THR A 139 12.27 13.22 -31.45
N GLY A 140 11.84 14.29 -30.78
CA GLY A 140 10.50 14.84 -30.95
C GLY A 140 10.06 15.75 -29.82
N ILE A 141 8.83 16.28 -29.94
CA ILE A 141 8.20 17.08 -28.90
C ILE A 141 7.19 16.20 -28.16
N TYR A 142 7.31 16.16 -26.84
CA TYR A 142 6.48 15.35 -25.97
C TYR A 142 5.72 16.25 -24.99
N ARG A 143 4.40 16.05 -24.88
CA ARG A 143 3.59 16.68 -23.83
C ARG A 143 3.74 15.87 -22.56
N VAL A 144 4.40 16.44 -21.56
CA VAL A 144 4.60 15.84 -20.25
C VAL A 144 3.59 16.44 -19.29
N GLN A 145 2.78 15.59 -18.68
CA GLN A 145 1.83 15.99 -17.64
C GLN A 145 2.20 15.30 -16.33
N ILE A 146 2.20 16.06 -15.25
CA ILE A 146 2.58 15.58 -13.93
C ILE A 146 1.51 15.99 -12.94
N SER A 147 0.95 15.03 -12.22
CA SER A 147 -0.08 15.25 -11.20
C SER A 147 0.37 14.67 -9.86
N ALA A 148 0.07 15.36 -8.78
CA ALA A 148 0.34 14.88 -7.42
C ALA A 148 -0.82 15.28 -6.49
N PRO A 149 -1.20 14.44 -5.51
CA PRO A 149 -2.25 14.79 -4.55
C PRO A 149 -1.92 16.07 -3.79
N GLY A 150 -2.85 17.04 -3.80
CA GLY A 150 -2.68 18.32 -3.11
C GLY A 150 -1.82 19.34 -3.86
N TYR A 151 -1.51 19.10 -5.14
CA TYR A 151 -0.76 20.02 -5.99
C TYR A 151 -1.54 20.35 -7.27
N GLU A 152 -1.28 21.53 -7.83
CA GLU A 152 -1.74 21.88 -9.17
C GLU A 152 -1.06 20.98 -10.22
N PRO A 153 -1.80 20.48 -11.22
CA PRO A 153 -1.22 19.68 -12.29
C PRO A 153 -0.24 20.53 -13.10
N TYR A 154 0.91 19.94 -13.43
CA TYR A 154 1.93 20.54 -14.28
C TYR A 154 1.78 19.99 -15.71
N ASP A 155 1.83 20.87 -16.70
CA ASP A 155 1.71 20.52 -18.13
C ASP A 155 2.76 21.30 -18.92
N ALA A 156 3.64 20.59 -19.65
CA ALA A 156 4.69 21.20 -20.45
C ALA A 156 4.98 20.40 -21.72
N ASN A 157 5.31 21.11 -22.79
CA ASN A 157 5.85 20.50 -24.01
C ASN A 157 7.39 20.49 -23.95
N VAL A 158 7.99 19.32 -24.05
CA VAL A 158 9.44 19.10 -23.96
C VAL A 158 9.97 18.64 -25.30
N SER A 159 10.94 19.38 -25.85
CA SER A 159 11.65 19.00 -27.07
C SER A 159 12.85 18.12 -26.71
N VAL A 160 12.91 16.94 -27.30
CA VAL A 160 13.96 15.94 -27.08
C VAL A 160 14.77 15.78 -28.36
N ASN A 161 16.02 16.26 -28.33
CA ASN A 161 17.00 16.12 -29.42
C ASN A 161 18.28 15.40 -28.95
N ASN A 162 18.43 15.23 -27.64
CA ASN A 162 19.52 14.60 -26.91
C ASN A 162 18.95 14.10 -25.56
N ASN A 163 19.79 13.56 -24.68
CA ASN A 163 19.34 13.24 -23.32
C ASN A 163 18.92 14.54 -22.61
N THR A 164 17.65 14.59 -22.20
CA THR A 164 17.01 15.80 -21.64
C THR A 164 16.60 15.55 -20.20
N ASN A 165 16.77 16.55 -19.34
CA ASN A 165 16.27 16.53 -17.97
C ASN A 165 15.14 17.57 -17.81
N LEU A 166 14.00 17.12 -17.32
CA LEU A 166 12.87 17.95 -16.92
C LEU A 166 12.75 17.92 -15.38
N ALA A 167 12.97 19.06 -14.75
CA ALA A 167 12.71 19.26 -13.33
C ALA A 167 11.42 20.07 -13.15
N ALA A 168 10.33 19.40 -12.84
CA ALA A 168 9.03 20.03 -12.63
C ALA A 168 8.88 20.53 -11.18
N THR A 169 8.40 21.76 -11.06
CA THR A 169 8.05 22.36 -9.76
C THR A 169 6.55 22.58 -9.69
N LEU A 170 5.85 21.66 -9.03
CA LEU A 170 4.41 21.74 -8.80
C LEU A 170 4.11 22.71 -7.65
N LYS A 171 3.05 23.49 -7.80
CA LYS A 171 2.56 24.41 -6.77
C LYS A 171 1.60 23.65 -5.85
N GLN A 172 1.87 23.69 -4.54
CA GLN A 172 1.00 23.07 -3.56
C GLN A 172 -0.28 23.88 -3.41
N GLN A 173 -1.42 23.19 -3.40
CA GLN A 173 -2.72 23.81 -3.16
C GLN A 173 -2.95 23.94 -1.65
N ALA A 174 -3.65 24.99 -1.26
CA ALA A 174 -4.00 25.24 0.14
C ALA A 174 -5.50 25.57 0.27
N GLY A 175 -6.04 25.25 1.44
CA GLY A 175 -7.43 25.47 1.81
C GLY A 175 -7.53 26.28 3.09
N LYS A 176 -8.49 27.21 3.13
CA LYS A 176 -8.82 27.97 4.32
C LYS A 176 -9.59 27.09 5.32
N LEU A 177 -9.00 26.85 6.48
CA LEU A 177 -9.62 26.14 7.59
C LEU A 177 -10.08 27.14 8.65
N THR A 178 -11.38 27.10 8.98
CA THR A 178 -11.98 27.87 10.08
C THR A 178 -12.49 26.89 11.13
N ILE A 179 -12.13 27.10 12.39
CA ILE A 179 -12.51 26.25 13.52
C ILE A 179 -13.14 27.11 14.61
N SER A 180 -14.34 26.73 15.01
CA SER A 180 -15.11 27.37 16.07
C SER A 180 -15.51 26.33 17.11
N ALA A 181 -15.58 26.74 18.38
CA ALA A 181 -16.08 25.90 19.45
C ALA A 181 -16.90 26.69 20.47
N ASN A 182 -17.66 25.99 21.30
CA ASN A 182 -18.41 26.57 22.43
C ASN A 182 -17.51 27.20 23.50
N VAL A 183 -16.22 26.85 23.56
CA VAL A 183 -15.25 27.41 24.51
C VAL A 183 -14.26 28.33 23.79
N ILE A 184 -14.44 29.64 23.97
CA ILE A 184 -13.52 30.66 23.43
C ILE A 184 -12.19 30.59 24.19
N GLY A 185 -11.08 30.72 23.47
CA GLY A 185 -9.73 30.62 24.04
C GLY A 185 -9.23 29.18 24.22
N ALA A 186 -10.04 28.16 23.89
CA ALA A 186 -9.58 26.78 23.84
C ALA A 186 -8.38 26.63 22.89
N GLU A 187 -7.39 25.86 23.28
CA GLU A 187 -6.15 25.69 22.51
C GLU A 187 -6.36 24.72 21.35
N VAL A 188 -5.92 25.11 20.16
CA VAL A 188 -5.98 24.31 18.94
C VAL A 188 -4.59 23.77 18.63
N TYR A 189 -4.51 22.47 18.43
CA TYR A 189 -3.32 21.74 18.03
C TYR A 189 -3.56 21.07 16.68
N LEU A 190 -2.61 21.23 15.76
CA LEU A 190 -2.57 20.53 14.48
C LEU A 190 -1.31 19.67 14.44
N ASN A 191 -1.48 18.37 14.22
CA ASN A 191 -0.39 17.39 14.25
C ASN A 191 0.43 17.48 15.55
N ASN A 192 -0.26 17.61 16.69
CA ASN A 192 0.30 17.78 18.04
C ASN A 192 1.11 19.07 18.27
N ILE A 193 1.14 20.00 17.33
CA ILE A 193 1.78 21.31 17.47
C ILE A 193 0.71 22.36 17.75
N LYS A 194 0.91 23.19 18.78
CA LYS A 194 -0.01 24.29 19.09
C LYS A 194 -0.06 25.27 17.92
N ALA A 195 -1.22 25.38 17.30
CA ALA A 195 -1.47 26.20 16.12
C ALA A 195 -2.12 27.54 16.47
N GLY A 196 -2.94 27.58 17.53
CA GLY A 196 -3.62 28.79 17.95
C GLY A 196 -4.66 28.54 19.03
N VAL A 197 -5.67 29.40 19.10
CA VAL A 197 -6.80 29.32 20.04
C VAL A 197 -8.12 29.62 19.33
N ILE A 198 -9.24 29.13 19.86
CA ILE A 198 -10.59 29.34 19.31
C ILE A 198 -11.08 30.78 19.54
N PRO A 199 -11.72 31.43 18.55
CA PRO A 199 -11.93 30.97 17.17
C PRO A 199 -10.62 31.02 16.37
N PHE A 200 -10.36 29.98 15.58
CA PHE A 200 -9.11 29.80 14.86
C PHE A 200 -9.35 29.78 13.36
N THR A 201 -8.55 30.52 12.59
CA THR A 201 -8.58 30.49 11.12
C THR A 201 -7.17 30.45 10.60
N THR A 202 -6.90 29.53 9.68
CA THR A 202 -5.59 29.41 9.03
C THR A 202 -5.76 28.91 7.60
N GLU A 203 -4.74 29.10 6.78
CA GLU A 203 -4.63 28.44 5.49
C GLU A 203 -3.66 27.26 5.65
N LEU A 204 -4.06 26.07 5.18
CA LEU A 204 -3.25 24.86 5.28
C LEU A 204 -3.12 24.23 3.90
N PRO A 205 -1.94 23.68 3.56
CA PRO A 205 -1.82 22.84 2.39
C PRO A 205 -2.83 21.70 2.38
N PHE A 206 -3.25 21.27 1.20
CA PHE A 206 -4.12 20.11 1.08
C PHE A 206 -3.43 18.87 1.66
N GLY A 207 -4.19 18.07 2.41
CA GLY A 207 -3.66 16.92 3.12
C GLY A 207 -4.48 16.53 4.34
N SER A 208 -3.99 15.53 5.07
CA SER A 208 -4.61 15.04 6.31
C SER A 208 -3.90 15.60 7.54
N TYR A 209 -4.67 16.00 8.54
CA TYR A 209 -4.18 16.58 9.78
C TYR A 209 -4.85 15.93 10.99
N ASN A 210 -4.11 15.76 12.07
CA ASN A 210 -4.69 15.45 13.38
C ASN A 210 -5.05 16.75 14.08
N LEU A 211 -6.33 16.96 14.32
CA LEU A 211 -6.86 18.09 15.08
C LEU A 211 -7.05 17.66 16.53
N LYS A 212 -6.48 18.43 17.46
CA LYS A 212 -6.81 18.35 18.88
C LYS A 212 -7.23 19.72 19.40
N ILE A 213 -8.34 19.78 20.13
CA ILE A 213 -8.76 20.98 20.85
C ILE A 213 -8.85 20.65 22.34
N THR A 214 -8.21 21.47 23.16
CA THR A 214 -8.18 21.29 24.61
C THR A 214 -8.57 22.59 25.31
N ALA A 215 -9.29 22.45 26.42
CA ALA A 215 -9.67 23.55 27.28
C ALA A 215 -9.73 23.07 28.74
N PRO A 216 -9.31 23.90 29.71
CA PRO A 216 -9.40 23.55 31.12
C PRO A 216 -10.83 23.17 31.54
N GLY A 217 -10.98 22.00 32.18
CA GLY A 217 -12.29 21.51 32.62
C GLY A 217 -13.13 20.84 31.52
N TYR A 218 -12.61 20.67 30.30
CA TYR A 218 -13.29 19.98 29.22
C TYR A 218 -12.53 18.72 28.81
N GLN A 219 -13.25 17.76 28.24
CA GLN A 219 -12.64 16.61 27.58
C GLN A 219 -11.97 17.07 26.27
N ASP A 220 -10.73 16.61 26.05
CA ASP A 220 -10.01 16.85 24.80
C ASP A 220 -10.81 16.30 23.61
N TYR A 221 -10.99 17.14 22.59
CA TYR A 221 -11.54 16.72 21.31
C TYR A 221 -10.39 16.34 20.38
N VAL A 222 -10.41 15.13 19.83
CA VAL A 222 -9.39 14.64 18.88
C VAL A 222 -10.06 14.08 17.64
N ALA A 223 -9.65 14.53 16.45
CA ALA A 223 -10.17 14.05 15.18
C ALA A 223 -9.12 14.10 14.06
N GLY A 224 -9.20 13.16 13.11
CA GLY A 224 -8.50 13.29 11.83
C GLY A 224 -9.33 14.13 10.86
N ILE A 225 -8.74 15.16 10.26
CA ILE A 225 -9.39 16.01 9.25
C ILE A 225 -8.64 15.95 7.93
N VAL A 226 -9.34 16.14 6.82
CA VAL A 226 -8.76 16.22 5.47
C VAL A 226 -9.08 17.59 4.88
N VAL A 227 -8.04 18.36 4.58
CA VAL A 227 -8.15 19.65 3.91
C VAL A 227 -8.00 19.42 2.40
N SER A 228 -9.06 19.66 1.65
CA SER A 228 -9.09 19.60 0.19
C SER A 228 -9.75 20.85 -0.44
N GLY A 229 -9.90 21.90 0.36
CA GLY A 229 -10.58 23.14 0.01
C GLY A 229 -10.92 23.95 1.27
N PRO A 230 -11.68 25.04 1.13
CA PRO A 230 -12.17 25.81 2.28
C PRO A 230 -13.11 24.97 3.16
N GLN A 231 -12.89 24.96 4.47
CA GLN A 231 -13.67 24.19 5.42
C GLN A 231 -13.98 25.00 6.68
N ASN A 232 -15.19 24.82 7.20
CA ASN A 232 -15.60 25.34 8.51
C ASN A 232 -15.98 24.17 9.42
N ILE A 233 -15.36 24.10 10.59
CA ILE A 233 -15.56 23.06 11.59
C ILE A 233 -16.10 23.70 12.86
N ILE A 234 -17.25 23.23 13.33
CA ILE A 234 -17.91 23.69 14.56
C ILE A 234 -17.91 22.54 15.56
N ILE A 235 -17.36 22.76 16.75
CA ILE A 235 -17.16 21.73 17.78
C ILE A 235 -17.84 22.13 19.08
N ASN A 236 -18.49 21.18 19.73
CA ASN A 236 -19.00 21.34 21.09
C ASN A 236 -18.16 20.48 22.03
N LEU A 237 -17.26 21.12 22.77
CA LEU A 237 -16.49 20.48 23.83
C LEU A 237 -17.41 20.07 24.97
N VAL A 238 -17.19 18.86 25.49
CA VAL A 238 -17.95 18.28 26.60
C VAL A 238 -17.22 18.60 27.90
N PRO A 239 -17.88 19.25 28.88
CA PRO A 239 -17.26 19.52 30.17
C PRO A 239 -17.03 18.25 30.97
N LEU A 240 -15.98 18.22 31.78
CA LEU A 240 -15.71 17.14 32.73
C LEU A 240 -16.69 17.21 33.91
N MET A 241 -17.24 16.07 34.33
CA MET A 241 -18.10 16.00 35.51
C MET A 241 -17.31 16.34 36.78
N ALA A 242 -17.92 17.07 37.69
CA ALA A 242 -17.40 17.30 39.03
C ALA A 242 -17.78 16.13 39.93
N THR A 243 -16.92 15.79 40.89
CA THR A 243 -17.21 14.79 41.92
C THR A 243 -17.56 15.50 43.21
N VAL A 244 -18.68 15.16 43.82
CA VAL A 244 -19.06 15.66 45.15
C VAL A 244 -19.16 14.48 46.09
N ARG A 245 -18.42 14.55 47.19
CA ARG A 245 -18.43 13.55 48.25
C ARG A 245 -19.01 14.16 49.51
N LEU A 246 -20.00 13.50 50.08
CA LEU A 246 -20.44 13.78 51.43
C LEU A 246 -19.53 13.06 52.43
N ASN A 247 -19.01 13.81 53.40
CA ASN A 247 -18.19 13.28 54.49
C ASN A 247 -18.80 13.74 55.83
N ILE A 248 -19.49 12.81 56.51
CA ILE A 248 -20.07 13.07 57.84
C ILE A 248 -19.13 12.46 58.87
N SER A 249 -18.66 13.28 59.82
CA SER A 249 -17.80 12.79 60.89
C SER A 249 -18.54 11.81 61.80
N ASP A 250 -17.90 10.69 62.11
CA ASP A 250 -18.44 9.65 63.00
C ASP A 250 -18.80 10.15 64.41
N ARG A 251 -18.24 11.29 64.82
CA ARG A 251 -18.56 11.93 66.11
C ARG A 251 -20.04 12.30 66.26
N PHE A 252 -20.75 12.47 65.14
CA PHE A 252 -22.17 12.81 65.13
C PHE A 252 -23.07 11.57 65.26
N PHE A 253 -22.53 10.36 65.13
CA PHE A 253 -23.30 9.13 65.20
C PHE A 253 -23.32 8.55 66.62
N GLY A 254 -24.53 8.30 67.12
CA GLY A 254 -24.72 7.59 68.38
C GLY A 254 -24.28 6.12 68.29
N LYS A 255 -23.71 5.58 69.37
CA LYS A 255 -23.20 4.20 69.45
C LYS A 255 -24.26 3.09 69.32
N GLN A 256 -25.55 3.45 69.27
CA GLN A 256 -26.68 2.52 69.37
C GLN A 256 -27.10 1.92 68.01
N HIS A 257 -26.66 2.48 66.88
CA HIS A 257 -27.04 2.01 65.54
C HIS A 257 -25.88 1.34 64.82
N LYS A 258 -26.13 0.14 64.27
CA LYS A 258 -25.13 -0.63 63.51
C LYS A 258 -24.81 -0.04 62.13
N ASN A 259 -25.73 0.73 61.54
CA ASN A 259 -25.54 1.40 60.26
C ASN A 259 -26.20 2.80 60.28
N PRO A 260 -25.55 3.80 60.88
CA PRO A 260 -26.11 5.15 60.99
C PRO A 260 -26.24 5.85 59.63
N MET A 261 -25.34 5.56 58.68
CA MET A 261 -25.38 6.15 57.33
C MET A 261 -26.63 5.73 56.54
N GLY A 262 -27.18 4.54 56.80
CA GLY A 262 -28.41 4.06 56.16
C GLY A 262 -29.69 4.81 56.57
N LEU A 263 -29.60 5.72 57.54
CA LEU A 263 -30.72 6.56 58.00
C LEU A 263 -30.72 7.95 57.34
N ILE A 264 -29.78 8.19 56.42
CA ILE A 264 -29.54 9.49 55.82
C ILE A 264 -29.88 9.41 54.35
N ASP A 265 -30.79 10.27 53.92
CA ASP A 265 -31.12 10.40 52.51
C ASP A 265 -30.37 11.60 51.93
N PHE A 266 -29.53 11.35 50.92
CA PHE A 266 -28.79 12.39 50.21
C PHE A 266 -29.46 12.68 48.87
N TYR A 267 -29.72 13.94 48.59
CA TYR A 267 -30.31 14.41 47.35
C TYR A 267 -29.41 15.42 46.67
N VAL A 268 -29.43 15.38 45.34
CA VAL A 268 -28.86 16.40 44.46
C VAL A 268 -29.99 16.88 43.57
N ASP A 269 -30.27 18.18 43.59
CA ASP A 269 -31.37 18.82 42.85
C ASP A 269 -32.71 18.09 43.03
N ASN A 270 -33.04 17.75 44.28
CA ASN A 270 -34.22 16.99 44.69
C ASN A 270 -34.29 15.53 44.22
N ILE A 271 -33.24 15.01 43.57
CA ILE A 271 -33.16 13.61 43.17
C ILE A 271 -32.37 12.84 44.23
N LYS A 272 -32.99 11.81 44.83
CA LYS A 272 -32.36 10.94 45.83
C LYS A 272 -31.22 10.15 45.19
N GLN A 273 -30.06 10.20 45.81
CA GLN A 273 -28.84 9.53 45.39
C GLN A 273 -28.70 8.21 46.14
N LYS A 274 -28.10 7.22 45.46
CA LYS A 274 -27.83 5.92 46.07
C LYS A 274 -26.54 5.93 46.90
N ASP A 275 -25.59 6.74 46.46
CA ASP A 275 -24.25 6.84 47.03
C ASP A 275 -24.01 8.24 47.60
N PHE A 276 -23.11 8.33 48.57
CA PHE A 276 -22.64 9.59 49.14
C PHE A 276 -21.49 10.22 48.35
N THR A 277 -21.14 9.64 47.21
CA THR A 277 -20.24 10.22 46.22
C THR A 277 -20.95 10.24 44.88
N VAL A 278 -21.07 11.42 44.29
CA VAL A 278 -21.88 11.64 43.09
C VAL A 278 -21.10 12.44 42.06
N SER A 279 -21.34 12.14 40.80
CA SER A 279 -20.83 12.92 39.68
C SER A 279 -21.92 13.86 39.18
N VAL A 280 -21.62 15.15 39.11
CA VAL A 280 -22.55 16.19 38.67
C VAL A 280 -21.94 16.97 37.52
N VAL A 281 -22.79 17.54 36.66
CA VAL A 281 -22.32 18.48 35.64
C VAL A 281 -21.78 19.76 36.31
N PRO A 282 -20.93 20.55 35.64
CA PRO A 282 -20.56 21.86 36.18
C PRO A 282 -21.77 22.79 36.22
N GLY A 283 -21.90 23.55 37.30
CA GLY A 283 -23.04 24.45 37.48
C GLY A 283 -23.46 24.57 38.94
N THR A 284 -24.60 25.21 39.15
CA THR A 284 -25.18 25.39 40.48
C THR A 284 -26.07 24.20 40.81
N HIS A 285 -25.74 23.50 41.90
CA HIS A 285 -26.51 22.36 42.38
C HIS A 285 -26.95 22.56 43.83
N ASN A 286 -28.15 22.09 44.15
CA ASN A 286 -28.64 21.99 45.52
C ASN A 286 -28.32 20.60 46.07
N PHE A 287 -27.70 20.58 47.24
CA PHE A 287 -27.36 19.37 47.98
C PHE A 287 -28.16 19.34 49.26
N LYS A 288 -28.96 18.28 49.44
CA LYS A 288 -29.84 18.12 50.59
C LYS A 288 -29.54 16.82 51.32
N LEU A 289 -29.48 16.90 52.64
CA LEU A 289 -29.38 15.77 53.55
C LEU A 289 -30.65 15.72 54.40
N GLU A 290 -31.35 14.61 54.39
CA GLU A 290 -32.51 14.36 55.23
C GLU A 290 -32.21 13.29 56.29
N PHE A 291 -32.55 13.60 57.53
CA PHE A 291 -32.39 12.76 58.72
C PHE A 291 -33.74 12.67 59.43
N GLY A 292 -34.59 11.72 59.04
CA GLY A 292 -35.97 11.66 59.51
C GLY A 292 -36.77 12.90 59.09
N VAL A 293 -37.18 13.73 60.04
CA VAL A 293 -37.96 14.96 59.78
C VAL A 293 -37.11 16.23 59.65
N ILE A 294 -35.79 16.11 59.78
CA ILE A 294 -34.85 17.24 59.71
C ILE A 294 -34.12 17.20 58.37
N ALA A 295 -34.02 18.35 57.71
CA ALA A 295 -33.23 18.51 56.49
C ALA A 295 -32.14 19.57 56.66
N LEU A 296 -30.99 19.36 56.03
CA LEU A 296 -29.97 20.38 55.79
C LEU A 296 -29.78 20.53 54.30
N GLU A 297 -29.72 21.78 53.84
CA GLU A 297 -29.54 22.10 52.43
C GLU A 297 -28.41 23.10 52.25
N THR A 298 -27.67 22.94 51.17
CA THR A 298 -26.72 23.94 50.70
C THR A 298 -26.73 23.98 49.19
N THR A 299 -26.48 25.16 48.64
CA THR A 299 -26.26 25.33 47.21
C THR A 299 -24.76 25.53 46.98
N LEU A 300 -24.21 24.82 46.00
CA LEU A 300 -22.80 24.92 45.64
C LEU A 300 -22.67 25.05 44.13
N VAL A 301 -21.83 25.99 43.69
CA VAL A 301 -21.38 26.06 42.30
C VAL A 301 -20.19 25.11 42.14
N VAL A 302 -20.38 24.05 41.38
CA VAL A 302 -19.33 23.06 41.08
C VAL A 302 -18.68 23.38 39.74
N GLU A 303 -17.36 23.42 39.74
CA GLU A 303 -16.56 23.63 38.52
C GLU A 303 -16.20 22.30 37.88
N ALA A 304 -15.99 22.33 36.56
CA ALA A 304 -15.75 21.14 35.77
C ALA A 304 -14.48 20.37 36.20
N GLY A 305 -14.61 19.04 36.33
CA GLY A 305 -13.51 18.16 36.71
C GLY A 305 -12.99 18.31 38.14
N LYS A 306 -13.58 19.19 38.97
CA LYS A 306 -13.16 19.37 40.37
C LYS A 306 -13.82 18.34 41.29
N THR A 307 -13.16 18.11 42.43
CA THR A 307 -13.72 17.31 43.52
C THR A 307 -14.04 18.21 44.71
N TYR A 308 -15.24 18.07 45.26
CA TYR A 308 -15.72 18.79 46.44
C TYR A 308 -16.05 17.81 47.55
N THR A 309 -15.80 18.21 48.79
CA THR A 309 -16.24 17.48 49.97
C THR A 309 -17.23 18.33 50.74
N LEU A 310 -18.44 17.80 50.95
CA LEU A 310 -19.45 18.40 51.80
C LEU A 310 -19.29 17.84 53.21
N GLU A 311 -18.98 18.71 54.15
CA GLU A 311 -18.83 18.35 55.57
C GLU A 311 -19.90 19.09 56.39
N PRO A 312 -21.01 18.43 56.76
CA PRO A 312 -22.01 19.07 57.60
C PRO A 312 -21.44 19.33 59.00
N ASN A 313 -21.70 20.53 59.52
CA ASN A 313 -21.32 20.92 60.87
C ASN A 313 -22.57 21.14 61.74
N PHE A 314 -22.78 20.25 62.70
CA PHE A 314 -23.89 20.33 63.65
C PHE A 314 -23.40 21.01 64.95
N VAL A 315 -24.03 22.12 65.34
CA VAL A 315 -23.68 22.89 66.55
C VAL A 315 -24.93 23.13 67.40
N LEU A 316 -24.81 22.95 68.72
CA LEU A 316 -25.82 23.34 69.69
C LEU A 316 -25.45 24.70 70.30
N THR A 317 -26.39 25.63 70.31
CA THR A 317 -26.21 26.96 70.92
C THR A 317 -27.03 27.06 72.20
N VAL A 318 -26.39 27.41 73.31
CA VAL A 318 -27.08 27.74 74.57
C VAL A 318 -27.48 29.21 74.52
N LYS A 319 -28.77 29.49 74.75
CA LYS A 319 -29.33 30.85 74.80
C LYS A 319 -29.80 31.18 76.21
#